data_AF-G3MKE5-F1
#
_entry.id   AF-G3MKE5-F1
#
_cell.length_a   1.000
_cell.length_b   1.000
_cell.length_c   1.000
_cell.angle_alpha   90.00
_cell.angle_beta   90.00
_cell.angle_gamma   90.00
#
_symmetry.space_group_name_H-M   'P 1'
#
loop_
_entity.id
_entity.type
_entity.pdbx_description
1 polymer ?
#
loop_
_entity_poly.entity_id
_entity_poly.type
_entity_poly.pdbx_seq_one_letter_code
_entity_poly.pdbx_strand_id
1 'polypeptide(L)'
;MKKKKRSKQPPKKIHLVFDERERREFLTGFQKRKRERQKKAQEKLLQEAREEKRRLKAEKREILQRLLGDKPVPGSAADEGNEEEPVTYDLPDHTVTVTSLECSDLYGDVRIGQNQGDGDEEEDDDNGIRDEIERGRTTDTDKQRLKALDRQMGDCSVQLRAALHKDKKERGKMRRIKLRTTKRAKLARKHRL
;
A
#
# COMPACT_ATOMS: atom_id res chain seq x y z
N MET A 1 -31.05 1.72 -70.60
CA MET A 1 -29.97 0.75 -70.30
C MET A 1 -30.38 -0.09 -69.08
N LYS A 2 -30.64 -1.41 -69.25
CA LYS A 2 -31.09 -2.28 -68.14
C LYS A 2 -29.89 -2.76 -67.31
N LYS A 3 -29.84 -2.41 -66.01
CA LYS A 3 -28.80 -2.90 -65.08
C LYS A 3 -29.00 -4.40 -64.81
N LYS A 4 -27.98 -5.23 -65.13
CA LYS A 4 -27.95 -6.66 -64.79
C LYS A 4 -27.99 -6.82 -63.27
N LYS A 5 -29.03 -7.50 -62.75
CA LYS A 5 -29.09 -7.94 -61.35
C LYS A 5 -27.96 -8.95 -61.12
N ARG A 6 -26.99 -8.61 -60.26
CA ARG A 6 -25.96 -9.55 -59.80
C ARG A 6 -26.67 -10.68 -59.05
N SER A 7 -26.64 -11.90 -59.60
CA SER A 7 -27.11 -13.09 -58.89
C SER A 7 -26.23 -13.28 -57.65
N LYS A 8 -26.82 -13.13 -56.46
CA LYS A 8 -26.14 -13.44 -55.20
C LYS A 8 -25.97 -14.96 -55.18
N GLN A 9 -24.74 -15.43 -55.42
CA GLN A 9 -24.42 -16.84 -55.26
C GLN A 9 -24.73 -17.26 -53.81
N PRO A 10 -25.30 -18.46 -53.60
CA PRO A 10 -25.58 -18.94 -52.25
C PRO A 10 -24.27 -19.01 -51.46
N PRO A 11 -24.26 -18.64 -50.17
CA PRO A 11 -23.06 -18.70 -49.35
C PRO A 11 -22.54 -20.14 -49.32
N LYS A 12 -21.23 -20.29 -49.57
CA LYS A 12 -20.57 -21.60 -49.58
C LYS A 12 -20.66 -22.22 -48.19
N LYS A 13 -20.82 -23.54 -48.13
CA LYS A 13 -20.82 -24.30 -46.88
C LYS A 13 -19.42 -24.20 -46.25
N ILE A 14 -19.37 -23.84 -44.97
CA ILE A 14 -18.14 -23.76 -44.19
C ILE A 14 -18.05 -25.01 -43.32
N HIS A 15 -16.98 -25.79 -43.49
CA HIS A 15 -16.68 -26.92 -42.62
C HIS A 15 -15.84 -26.42 -41.46
N LEU A 16 -16.46 -26.39 -40.28
CA LEU A 16 -15.80 -26.02 -39.04
C LEU A 16 -15.24 -27.30 -38.40
N VAL A 17 -13.93 -27.48 -38.45
CA VAL A 17 -13.23 -28.58 -37.78
C VAL A 17 -12.51 -28.00 -36.58
N PHE A 18 -12.81 -28.53 -35.40
CA PHE A 18 -12.10 -28.15 -34.18
C PHE A 18 -10.88 -29.03 -34.01
N ASP A 19 -9.77 -28.45 -33.55
CA ASP A 19 -8.67 -29.24 -33.03
C ASP A 19 -9.17 -30.02 -31.80
N GLU A 20 -9.02 -31.34 -31.84
CA GLU A 20 -9.46 -32.21 -30.76
C GLU A 20 -8.76 -31.90 -29.43
N ARG A 21 -7.51 -31.42 -29.48
CA ARG A 21 -6.72 -31.08 -28.29
C ARG A 21 -7.30 -29.84 -27.61
N GLU A 22 -7.52 -28.78 -28.38
CA GLU A 22 -8.16 -27.56 -27.88
C GLU A 22 -9.59 -27.82 -27.41
N ARG A 23 -10.34 -28.68 -28.12
CA ARG A 23 -11.68 -29.10 -27.71
C ARG A 23 -11.66 -29.82 -26.37
N ARG A 24 -10.72 -30.74 -26.16
CA ARG A 24 -10.56 -31.46 -24.87
C ARG A 24 -10.19 -30.49 -23.75
N GLU A 25 -9.27 -29.56 -23.98
CA GLU A 25 -8.93 -28.55 -22.98
C GLU A 25 -10.09 -27.59 -22.70
N PHE A 26 -10.85 -27.20 -23.73
CA PHE A 26 -12.04 -26.38 -23.54
C PHE A 26 -13.08 -27.10 -22.68
N LEU A 27 -13.39 -28.37 -22.99
CA LEU A 27 -14.41 -29.15 -22.28
C LEU A 27 -13.99 -29.59 -20.87
N THR A 28 -12.70 -29.80 -20.60
CA THR A 28 -12.23 -30.24 -19.27
C THR A 28 -11.70 -29.08 -18.42
N GLY A 29 -11.30 -27.98 -19.06
CA GLY A 29 -10.66 -26.81 -18.45
C GLY A 29 -11.59 -25.87 -17.68
N PHE A 30 -12.86 -26.21 -17.44
CA PHE A 30 -13.80 -25.35 -16.70
C PHE A 30 -13.27 -24.95 -15.32
N GLN A 31 -12.61 -25.87 -14.62
CA GLN A 31 -12.02 -25.57 -13.32
C GLN A 31 -10.83 -24.62 -13.44
N LYS A 32 -9.99 -24.77 -14.46
CA LYS A 32 -8.89 -23.83 -14.77
C LYS A 32 -9.45 -22.42 -15.01
N ARG A 33 -10.41 -22.29 -15.95
CA ARG A 33 -11.06 -21.01 -16.26
C ARG A 33 -11.78 -20.39 -15.07
N LYS A 34 -12.42 -21.20 -14.22
CA LYS A 34 -13.06 -20.70 -12.99
C LYS A 34 -12.01 -20.12 -12.03
N ARG A 35 -10.87 -20.80 -11.85
CA ARG A 35 -9.76 -20.29 -11.02
C ARG A 35 -9.15 -19.03 -11.62
N GLU A 36 -8.93 -18.99 -12.93
CA GLU A 36 -8.42 -17.81 -13.63
C GLU A 36 -9.34 -16.60 -13.45
N ARG A 37 -10.65 -16.77 -13.64
CA ARG A 37 -11.61 -15.69 -13.39
C ARG A 37 -11.59 -15.22 -11.94
N GLN A 38 -11.48 -16.14 -10.97
CA GLN A 38 -11.36 -15.80 -9.55
C GLN A 38 -10.07 -15.03 -9.27
N LYS A 39 -8.93 -15.47 -9.81
CA LYS A 39 -7.63 -14.81 -9.65
C LYS A 39 -7.67 -13.40 -10.25
N LYS A 40 -8.19 -13.27 -11.48
CA LYS A 40 -8.35 -11.97 -12.15
C LYS A 40 -9.23 -11.00 -11.38
N ALA A 41 -10.32 -11.49 -10.77
CA ALA A 41 -11.17 -10.64 -9.92
C ALA A 41 -10.45 -10.22 -8.63
N GLN A 42 -9.67 -11.11 -8.01
CA GLN A 42 -8.88 -10.79 -6.82
C GLN A 42 -7.75 -9.79 -7.13
N GLU A 43 -7.06 -9.96 -8.25
CA GLU A 43 -6.00 -9.06 -8.70
C GLU A 43 -6.54 -7.66 -8.99
N LYS A 44 -7.68 -7.55 -9.69
CA LYS A 44 -8.34 -6.26 -9.94
C LYS A 44 -8.70 -5.54 -8.64
N LEU A 45 -9.31 -6.25 -7.70
CA LEU A 45 -9.69 -5.67 -6.40
C LEU A 45 -8.46 -5.22 -5.61
N LEU A 46 -7.37 -6.00 -5.65
CA LEU A 46 -6.11 -5.61 -5.02
C LEU A 46 -5.49 -4.38 -5.68
N GLN A 47 -5.55 -4.28 -7.01
CA GLN A 47 -5.06 -3.12 -7.76
C GLN A 47 -5.87 -1.87 -7.40
N GLU A 48 -7.20 -1.94 -7.46
CA GLU A 48 -8.11 -0.85 -7.08
C GLU A 48 -7.84 -0.38 -5.64
N ALA A 49 -7.70 -1.31 -4.68
CA ALA A 49 -7.41 -0.95 -3.29
C ALA A 49 -6.01 -0.31 -3.11
N ARG A 50 -5.01 -0.72 -3.90
CA ARG A 50 -3.67 -0.10 -3.88
C ARG A 50 -3.71 1.31 -4.46
N GLU A 51 -4.44 1.52 -5.55
CA GLU A 51 -4.59 2.82 -6.19
C GLU A 51 -5.33 3.81 -5.28
N GLU A 52 -6.42 3.37 -4.64
CA GLU A 52 -7.15 4.16 -3.63
C GLU A 52 -6.25 4.53 -2.46
N LYS A 53 -5.50 3.58 -1.89
CA LYS A 53 -4.53 3.88 -0.82
C LYS A 53 -3.47 4.88 -1.26
N ARG A 54 -2.91 4.73 -2.47
CA ARG A 54 -1.92 5.65 -3.01
C ARG A 54 -2.49 7.06 -3.15
N ARG A 55 -3.74 7.18 -3.60
CA ARG A 55 -4.45 8.45 -3.72
C ARG A 55 -4.66 9.11 -2.35
N LEU A 56 -5.15 8.36 -1.36
CA LEU A 56 -5.39 8.87 0.00
C LEU A 56 -4.07 9.28 0.69
N LYS A 57 -3.00 8.50 0.51
CA LYS A 57 -1.66 8.86 1.00
C LYS A 57 -1.14 10.15 0.36
N ALA A 58 -1.32 10.32 -0.96
CA ALA A 58 -0.92 11.53 -1.67
C ALA A 58 -1.69 12.77 -1.18
N GLU A 59 -3.01 12.66 -1.01
CA GLU A 59 -3.85 13.74 -0.47
C GLU A 59 -3.45 14.11 0.95
N LYS A 60 -3.19 13.10 1.80
CA LYS A 60 -2.68 13.32 3.16
C LYS A 60 -1.34 14.06 3.12
N ARG A 61 -0.40 13.62 2.29
CA ARG A 61 0.91 14.27 2.12
C ARG A 61 0.80 15.71 1.66
N GLU A 62 -0.11 16.02 0.73
CA GLU A 62 -0.35 17.39 0.25
C GLU A 62 -0.86 18.30 1.38
N ILE A 63 -1.84 17.82 2.16
CA ILE A 63 -2.36 18.56 3.33
C ILE A 63 -1.23 18.82 4.32
N LEU A 64 -0.41 17.81 4.60
CA LEU A 64 0.72 17.92 5.53
C LEU A 64 1.78 18.89 5.03
N GLN A 65 2.16 18.82 3.76
CA GLN A 65 3.11 19.74 3.15
C GLN A 65 2.62 21.18 3.22
N ARG A 66 1.34 21.40 2.93
CA ARG A 66 0.71 22.72 3.07
C ARG A 66 0.75 23.24 4.52
N LEU A 67 0.65 22.36 5.50
CA LEU A 67 0.58 22.68 6.93
C LEU A 67 1.94 22.96 7.54
N LEU A 68 2.97 22.23 7.11
CA LEU A 68 4.36 22.45 7.49
C LEU A 68 4.93 23.72 6.84
N GLY A 69 4.40 24.13 5.68
CA GLY A 69 4.92 25.24 4.88
C GLY A 69 6.32 24.93 4.32
N ASP A 70 6.91 25.87 3.58
CA ASP A 70 8.27 25.76 3.01
C ASP A 70 9.39 25.85 4.08
N LYS A 71 9.13 25.43 5.32
CA LYS A 71 10.19 25.37 6.32
C LYS A 71 11.11 24.20 5.96
N PRO A 72 12.43 24.45 5.82
CA PRO A 72 13.37 23.35 5.68
C PRO A 72 13.19 22.42 6.88
N VAL A 73 13.16 21.12 6.60
CA VAL A 73 13.20 20.10 7.65
C VAL A 73 14.48 20.38 8.45
N PRO A 74 14.41 20.50 9.79
CA PRO A 74 15.62 20.69 10.58
C PRO A 74 16.60 19.54 10.32
N GLY A 75 17.82 19.87 9.90
CA GLY A 75 18.83 18.91 9.41
C GLY A 75 18.76 18.56 7.90
N SER A 76 18.00 19.31 7.09
CA SER A 76 18.14 19.27 5.63
C SER A 76 19.28 20.19 5.19
N ALA A 77 19.96 19.91 4.07
CA ALA A 77 21.12 20.66 3.58
C ALA A 77 20.90 22.19 3.38
N ALA A 78 19.66 22.68 3.46
CA ALA A 78 19.34 24.11 3.44
C ALA A 78 19.42 24.77 4.84
N ASP A 79 19.43 23.99 5.91
CA ASP A 79 19.60 24.40 7.32
C ASP A 79 21.08 24.45 7.72
N GLU A 80 21.92 23.61 7.09
CA GLU A 80 23.39 23.60 7.25
C GLU A 80 24.07 24.89 6.77
N GLY A 81 23.37 25.74 6.00
CA GLY A 81 23.91 27.00 5.49
C GLY A 81 23.86 28.17 6.48
N ASN A 82 23.32 27.97 7.68
CA ASN A 82 23.19 29.01 8.70
C ASN A 82 24.29 28.89 9.77
N GLU A 83 25.51 28.54 9.35
CA GLU A 83 26.72 28.70 10.15
C GLU A 83 26.92 30.20 10.42
N GLU A 84 26.46 30.67 11.57
CA GLU A 84 26.69 32.05 12.00
C GLU A 84 28.20 32.29 12.11
N GLU A 85 28.73 33.22 11.30
CA GLU A 85 30.16 33.53 11.29
C GLU A 85 30.64 33.93 12.70
N PRO A 86 31.83 33.48 13.13
CA PRO A 86 32.34 33.78 14.46
C PRO A 86 32.57 35.28 14.63
N VAL A 87 31.87 35.89 15.59
CA VAL A 87 31.95 37.33 15.84
C VAL A 87 33.01 37.58 16.90
N THR A 88 34.01 38.42 16.55
CA THR A 88 35.09 38.79 17.46
C THR A 88 34.89 40.20 18.00
N TYR A 89 34.97 40.35 19.32
CA TYR A 89 34.86 41.63 20.01
C TYR A 89 36.19 41.95 20.69
N ASP A 90 36.82 43.06 20.29
CA ASP A 90 38.01 43.60 20.95
C ASP A 90 37.59 44.52 22.10
N LEU A 91 37.87 44.09 23.33
CA LEU A 91 37.71 44.89 24.54
C LEU A 91 39.09 45.45 24.95
N PRO A 92 39.14 46.51 25.78
CA PRO A 92 40.38 47.22 26.11
C PRO A 92 41.48 46.35 26.73
N ASP A 93 41.10 45.30 27.46
CA ASP A 93 42.05 44.43 28.18
C ASP A 93 42.16 43.01 27.58
N HIS A 94 41.25 42.62 26.67
CA HIS A 94 41.22 41.27 26.07
C HIS A 94 40.29 41.18 24.86
N THR A 95 40.49 40.16 24.03
CA THR A 95 39.63 39.86 22.88
C THR A 95 38.74 38.65 23.19
N VAL A 96 37.45 38.75 22.88
CA VAL A 96 36.47 37.66 23.03
C VAL A 96 35.95 37.25 21.66
N THR A 97 36.08 35.98 21.31
CA THR A 97 35.49 35.41 20.09
C THR A 97 34.29 34.55 20.47
N VAL A 98 33.11 34.91 19.95
CA VAL A 98 31.87 34.16 20.17
C VAL A 98 31.60 33.33 18.92
N THR A 99 31.56 32.01 19.09
CA THR A 99 31.26 31.04 18.02
C THR A 99 30.03 30.24 18.45
N SER A 100 29.04 30.15 17.56
CA SER A 100 27.89 29.27 17.78
C SER A 100 28.34 27.82 17.58
N LEU A 101 28.15 26.96 18.57
CA LEU A 101 28.48 25.54 18.49
C LEU A 101 27.19 24.72 18.42
N GLU A 102 27.13 23.76 17.50
CA GLU A 102 26.01 22.83 17.45
C GLU A 102 26.17 21.75 18.54
N CYS A 103 25.06 21.16 19.00
CA CYS A 103 25.10 20.02 19.93
C CYS A 103 25.97 18.86 19.39
N SER A 104 26.03 18.69 18.07
CA SER A 104 26.87 17.70 17.40
C SER A 104 28.37 17.93 17.65
N ASP A 105 28.83 19.18 17.75
CA ASP A 105 30.23 19.52 18.02
C ASP A 105 30.61 19.38 19.49
N LEU A 106 29.67 19.65 20.39
CA LEU A 106 29.88 19.60 21.84
C LEU A 106 29.89 18.16 22.39
N TYR A 107 29.03 17.29 21.85
CA TYR A 107 28.82 15.95 22.38
C TYR A 107 29.40 14.84 21.51
N GLY A 108 29.98 15.16 20.34
CA GLY A 108 30.41 14.15 19.35
C GLY A 108 29.25 13.30 18.84
N ASP A 109 29.54 12.19 18.16
CA ASP A 109 28.52 11.25 17.67
C ASP A 109 27.94 10.36 18.79
N VAL A 110 27.44 10.99 19.86
CA VAL A 110 26.64 10.33 20.91
C VAL A 110 25.18 10.36 20.47
N ARG A 111 24.91 9.81 19.29
CA ARG A 111 23.55 9.61 18.79
C ARG A 111 23.11 8.19 19.13
N ILE A 112 21.87 8.01 19.58
CA ILE A 112 21.25 6.69 19.77
C ILE A 112 20.97 6.11 18.38
N GLY A 113 22.03 5.63 17.70
CA GLY A 113 21.97 5.04 16.36
C GLY A 113 21.49 5.99 15.26
N GLN A 114 21.88 5.72 14.02
CA GLN A 114 21.16 6.25 12.87
C GLN A 114 19.85 5.47 12.77
N ASN A 115 18.71 6.15 12.67
CA ASN A 115 17.44 5.53 12.29
C ASN A 115 17.52 5.15 10.81
N GLN A 116 18.34 4.15 10.48
CA GLN A 116 18.27 3.49 9.20
C GLN A 116 17.03 2.61 9.26
N GLY A 117 15.92 3.09 8.69
CA GLY A 117 14.82 2.21 8.35
C GLY A 117 15.38 1.16 7.41
N ASP A 118 15.51 -0.08 7.89
CA ASP A 118 15.93 -1.21 7.07
C ASP A 118 15.06 -1.22 5.81
N GLY A 119 15.70 -1.04 4.66
CA GLY A 119 15.02 -0.91 3.39
C GLY A 119 14.32 -2.20 3.02
N ASP A 120 13.00 -2.27 3.24
CA ASP A 120 11.99 -2.68 2.24
C ASP A 120 10.54 -2.47 2.71
N GLU A 121 10.30 -1.53 3.61
CA GLU A 121 8.95 -1.23 4.08
C GLU A 121 8.66 0.25 3.95
N GLU A 122 7.67 0.57 3.12
CA GLU A 122 6.93 1.85 3.14
C GLU A 122 6.14 1.98 4.45
N GLU A 123 6.83 1.81 5.59
CA GLU A 123 6.31 1.97 6.93
C GLU A 123 6.42 3.45 7.32
N ASP A 124 5.31 4.13 7.04
CA ASP A 124 4.63 5.10 7.91
C ASP A 124 5.53 5.85 8.92
N ASP A 125 6.42 6.72 8.43
CA ASP A 125 6.95 7.84 9.21
C ASP A 125 5.89 8.95 9.33
N ASP A 126 4.74 8.60 9.91
CA ASP A 126 3.64 9.52 10.25
C ASP A 126 3.78 10.01 11.71
N ASN A 127 4.72 9.44 12.47
CA ASN A 127 4.96 9.75 13.87
C ASN A 127 5.60 11.13 14.06
N GLY A 128 6.59 11.51 13.23
CA GLY A 128 7.17 12.86 13.30
C GLY A 128 6.17 13.97 12.97
N ILE A 129 5.17 13.65 12.14
CA ILE A 129 4.16 14.60 11.63
C ILE A 129 3.04 14.82 12.65
N ARG A 130 2.66 13.77 13.38
CA ARG A 130 1.63 13.85 14.43
C ARG A 130 1.99 14.84 15.54
N ASP A 131 3.26 14.87 15.94
CA ASP A 131 3.77 15.79 16.97
C ASP A 131 3.82 17.24 16.50
N GLU A 132 3.88 17.48 15.19
CA GLU A 132 3.91 18.83 14.60
C GLU A 132 2.51 19.43 14.42
N ILE A 133 1.51 18.58 14.18
CA ILE A 133 0.08 18.95 14.21
C ILE A 133 -0.35 19.38 15.63
N GLU A 134 0.23 18.76 16.66
CA GLU A 134 -0.08 19.05 18.07
C GLU A 134 0.55 20.38 18.54
N ARG A 135 1.65 20.82 17.90
CA ARG A 135 2.31 22.12 18.11
C ARG A 135 1.54 23.34 17.58
N GLY A 136 0.28 23.17 17.16
CA GLY A 136 -0.70 24.27 17.12
C GLY A 136 -0.81 25.09 15.83
N ARG A 137 -0.16 24.69 14.73
CA ARG A 137 -0.26 25.42 13.44
C ARG A 137 -1.44 25.04 12.54
N THR A 138 -2.27 24.10 12.97
CA THR A 138 -3.27 23.48 12.10
C THR A 138 -4.65 24.06 12.31
N THR A 139 -5.40 24.35 11.24
CA THR A 139 -6.82 24.69 11.37
C THR A 139 -7.62 23.46 11.83
N ASP A 140 -8.72 23.68 12.56
CA ASP A 140 -9.62 22.58 12.97
C ASP A 140 -10.18 21.84 11.75
N THR A 141 -10.32 22.51 10.61
CA THR A 141 -10.75 21.91 9.35
C THR A 141 -9.72 20.93 8.78
N ASP A 142 -8.43 21.25 8.85
CA ASP A 142 -7.37 20.36 8.33
C ASP A 142 -7.22 19.12 9.20
N LYS A 143 -7.29 19.28 10.54
CA LYS A 143 -7.33 18.15 11.49
C LYS A 143 -8.51 17.21 11.22
N GLN A 144 -9.69 17.74 10.92
CA GLN A 144 -10.85 16.92 10.57
C GLN A 144 -10.67 16.18 9.25
N ARG A 145 -10.06 16.83 8.24
CA ARG A 145 -9.74 16.22 6.94
C ARG A 145 -8.72 15.08 7.08
N LEU A 146 -7.62 15.31 7.78
CA LEU A 146 -6.61 14.27 8.09
C LEU A 146 -7.24 13.05 8.77
N LYS A 147 -8.06 13.27 9.81
CA LYS A 147 -8.81 12.18 10.47
C LYS A 147 -9.81 11.49 9.56
N ALA A 148 -10.38 12.17 8.57
CA ALA A 148 -11.29 11.55 7.61
C ALA A 148 -10.52 10.66 6.62
N LEU A 149 -9.36 11.11 6.14
CA LEU A 149 -8.48 10.33 5.27
C LEU A 149 -7.96 9.06 5.95
N ASP A 150 -7.57 9.14 7.22
CA ASP A 150 -7.13 7.97 7.98
C ASP A 150 -8.26 6.94 8.16
N ARG A 151 -9.49 7.40 8.39
CA ARG A 151 -10.66 6.51 8.42
C ARG A 151 -10.91 5.86 7.07
N GLN A 152 -10.86 6.61 5.97
CA GLN A 152 -11.02 6.09 4.62
C GLN A 152 -9.94 5.05 4.28
N MET A 153 -8.69 5.27 4.68
CA MET A 153 -7.59 4.31 4.56
C MET A 153 -7.86 3.02 5.33
N GLY A 154 -8.38 3.14 6.57
CA GLY A 154 -8.81 2.01 7.39
C GLY A 154 -9.93 1.21 6.73
N ASP A 155 -10.97 1.89 6.25
CA ASP A 155 -12.13 1.26 5.60
C ASP A 155 -11.73 0.53 4.32
N CYS A 156 -10.89 1.15 3.47
CA CYS A 156 -10.33 0.50 2.27
C CYS A 156 -9.59 -0.80 2.63
N SER A 157 -8.82 -0.79 3.72
CA SER A 157 -8.10 -1.98 4.21
C SER A 157 -9.05 -3.07 4.70
N VAL A 158 -10.15 -2.72 5.38
CA VAL A 158 -11.17 -3.67 5.84
C VAL A 158 -11.91 -4.30 4.66
N GLN A 159 -12.31 -3.49 3.67
CA GLN A 159 -12.98 -3.96 2.45
C GLN A 159 -12.09 -4.93 1.66
N LEU A 160 -10.81 -4.60 1.49
CA LEU A 160 -9.83 -5.49 0.86
C LEU A 160 -9.70 -6.83 1.62
N ARG A 161 -9.57 -6.78 2.95
CA ARG A 161 -9.47 -8.00 3.79
C ARG A 161 -10.73 -8.85 3.69
N ALA A 162 -11.92 -8.25 3.67
CA ALA A 162 -13.18 -8.95 3.51
C ALA A 162 -13.29 -9.65 2.16
N ALA A 163 -12.84 -9.00 1.08
CA ALA A 163 -12.92 -9.55 -0.26
C ALA A 163 -11.86 -10.64 -0.56
N LEU A 164 -10.66 -10.52 0.02
CA LEU A 164 -9.59 -11.52 -0.16
C LEU A 164 -9.80 -12.79 0.68
N HIS A 165 -10.37 -12.66 1.88
CA HIS A 165 -10.65 -13.81 2.71
C HIS A 165 -11.95 -14.49 2.29
N LYS A 166 -11.83 -15.69 1.69
CA LYS A 166 -12.94 -16.64 1.54
C LYS A 166 -13.67 -16.74 2.88
N ASP A 167 -14.96 -16.40 2.87
CA ASP A 167 -15.88 -16.41 4.01
C ASP A 167 -15.37 -17.31 5.13
N LYS A 168 -15.08 -16.73 6.30
CA LYS A 168 -14.67 -17.48 7.51
C LYS A 168 -15.59 -18.70 7.75
N LYS A 169 -16.84 -18.60 7.29
CA LYS A 169 -17.86 -19.67 7.26
C LYS A 169 -17.42 -20.91 6.47
N GLU A 170 -16.82 -20.76 5.28
CA GLU A 170 -16.32 -21.87 4.45
C GLU A 170 -15.07 -22.53 5.07
N ARG A 171 -14.13 -21.72 5.63
CA ARG A 171 -12.98 -22.26 6.38
C ARG A 171 -13.46 -23.03 7.63
N GLY A 172 -14.47 -22.52 8.32
CA GLY A 172 -15.11 -23.17 9.48
C GLY A 172 -15.76 -24.51 9.11
N LYS A 173 -16.53 -24.56 8.01
CA LYS A 173 -17.12 -25.81 7.48
C LYS A 173 -16.04 -26.85 7.16
N MET A 174 -14.96 -26.44 6.48
CA MET A 174 -13.84 -27.34 6.14
C MET A 174 -13.12 -27.87 7.39
N ARG A 175 -12.88 -27.03 8.41
CA ARG A 175 -12.33 -27.49 9.70
C ARG A 175 -13.23 -28.54 10.37
N ARG A 176 -14.55 -28.32 10.36
CA ARG A 176 -15.53 -29.24 10.97
C ARG A 176 -15.58 -30.58 10.25
N ILE A 177 -15.50 -30.57 8.91
CA ILE A 177 -15.43 -31.80 8.09
C ILE A 177 -14.13 -32.58 8.37
N LYS A 178 -12.98 -31.89 8.44
CA LYS A 178 -11.69 -32.51 8.80
C LYS A 178 -11.70 -33.11 10.22
N LEU A 179 -12.32 -32.45 11.19
CA LEU A 179 -12.48 -33.00 12.54
C LEU A 179 -13.38 -34.26 12.56
N ARG A 180 -14.45 -34.29 11.77
CA ARG A 180 -15.34 -35.46 11.70
C ARG A 180 -14.67 -36.67 11.05
N THR A 181 -13.93 -36.46 9.96
CA THR A 181 -13.21 -37.52 9.25
C THR A 181 -12.08 -38.10 10.10
N THR A 182 -11.31 -37.25 10.78
CA THR A 182 -10.26 -37.69 11.71
C THR A 182 -10.82 -38.41 12.95
N LYS A 183 -11.95 -37.97 13.52
CA LYS A 183 -12.64 -38.70 14.60
C LYS A 183 -13.11 -40.08 14.14
N ARG A 184 -13.72 -40.18 12.95
CA ARG A 184 -14.12 -41.47 12.36
C ARG A 184 -12.94 -42.40 12.13
N ALA A 185 -11.82 -41.87 11.60
CA ALA A 185 -10.60 -42.65 11.40
C ALA A 185 -9.99 -43.17 12.71
N LYS A 186 -10.02 -42.36 13.78
CA LYS A 186 -9.59 -42.78 15.13
C LYS A 186 -10.49 -43.86 15.72
N LEU A 187 -11.81 -43.76 15.53
CA LEU A 187 -12.77 -44.75 16.03
C LEU A 187 -12.60 -46.11 15.31
N ALA A 188 -12.40 -46.08 13.99
CA ALA A 188 -12.18 -47.28 13.18
C ALA A 188 -10.88 -48.02 13.54
N ARG A 189 -9.83 -47.30 13.96
CA ARG A 189 -8.60 -47.91 14.49
C ARG A 189 -8.81 -48.58 15.85
N LYS A 190 -9.70 -48.05 16.68
CA LYS A 190 -9.96 -48.53 18.04
C LYS A 190 -10.78 -49.83 18.08
N HIS A 191 -11.60 -50.07 17.05
CA HIS A 191 -12.41 -51.29 16.89
C HIS A 191 -11.70 -52.41 16.10
N ARG A 192 -10.43 -52.19 15.71
CA ARG A 192 -9.64 -53.13 14.89
C ARG A 192 -8.56 -53.87 15.70
N LEU A 193 -8.59 -53.71 17.03
CA LEU A 193 -7.86 -54.45 18.06
C LEU A 193 -8.90 -55.18 18.91
#